data_AF-R7QES7-F1
#
_entry.id   AF-R7QES7-F1
#
_cell.length_a   1.000
_cell.length_b   1.000
_cell.length_c   1.000
_cell.angle_alpha   90.00
_cell.angle_beta   90.00
_cell.angle_gamma   90.00
#
_symmetry.space_group_name_H-M   'P 1'
#
loop_
_entity.id
_entity.type
_entity.pdbx_description
1 polymer ?
#
loop_
_entity_poly.entity_id
_entity_poly.type
_entity_poly.pdbx_seq_one_letter_code
_entity_poly.pdbx_strand_id
1 'polypeptide(L)'
;MASRLTEQRFQSKEREFDSITFAGIEIDRTEYGFIMHQTRFANNIKQLQLDCTFKQYRSKRQELAWLVHTRPDIAADVNVAAQVERHIHQGPSLGIRTGPYAMS
;
A
#
# COMPACT_ATOMS: atom_id res chain seq x y z
N MET A 1 10.25 -16.36 17.88
CA MET A 1 10.17 -17.66 17.18
C MET A 1 10.52 -18.76 18.16
N ALA A 2 9.73 -19.83 18.23
CA ALA A 2 10.07 -20.98 19.09
C ALA A 2 11.24 -21.75 18.46
N SER A 3 12.21 -22.17 19.27
CA SER A 3 13.35 -22.95 18.78
C SER A 3 12.90 -24.35 18.37
N ARG A 4 13.65 -25.01 17.47
CA ARG A 4 13.39 -26.41 17.05
C ARG A 4 13.29 -27.37 18.24
N LEU A 5 14.04 -27.11 19.32
CA LEU A 5 13.98 -27.83 20.60
C LEU A 5 12.63 -27.65 21.31
N THR A 6 12.08 -26.44 21.25
CA THR A 6 10.77 -26.12 21.82
C THR A 6 9.67 -26.85 21.06
N GLU A 7 9.72 -26.87 19.73
CA GLU A 7 8.73 -27.54 18.86
C GLU A 7 8.74 -29.07 19.04
N GLN A 8 9.93 -29.67 19.14
CA GLN A 8 10.08 -31.10 19.44
C GLN A 8 9.54 -31.48 20.83
N ARG A 9 9.75 -30.60 21.82
CA ARG A 9 9.34 -30.84 23.22
C ARG A 9 7.83 -30.80 23.41
N PHE A 10 7.09 -30.08 22.57
CA PHE A 10 5.63 -29.93 22.67
C PHE A 10 4.84 -30.72 21.62
N GLN A 11 5.46 -31.67 20.91
CA GLN A 11 4.82 -32.47 19.85
C GLN A 11 4.03 -31.57 18.86
N SER A 12 4.65 -30.51 18.34
CA SER A 12 3.97 -29.68 17.36
C SER A 12 3.62 -30.53 16.14
N LYS A 13 2.36 -30.48 15.70
CA LYS A 13 1.93 -31.04 14.41
C LYS A 13 2.86 -30.61 13.28
N GLU A 14 2.90 -31.42 12.22
CA GLU A 14 3.59 -31.07 10.97
C GLU A 14 3.18 -29.64 10.55
N ARG A 15 4.16 -28.82 10.12
CA ARG A 15 3.97 -27.39 9.90
C ARG A 15 3.05 -27.17 8.69
N GLU A 16 1.75 -27.08 8.93
CA GLU A 16 0.73 -26.89 7.87
C GLU A 16 0.64 -25.44 7.35
N PHE A 17 1.31 -24.47 7.98
CA PHE A 17 1.17 -23.03 7.69
C PHE A 17 2.50 -22.36 7.30
N ASP A 18 3.35 -23.05 6.54
CA ASP A 18 4.57 -22.43 6.01
C ASP A 18 4.30 -21.42 4.89
N SER A 19 3.12 -21.48 4.26
CA SER A 19 2.61 -20.45 3.34
C SER A 19 1.11 -20.22 3.57
N ILE A 20 0.70 -18.97 3.70
CA ILE A 20 -0.72 -18.58 3.81
C ILE A 20 -1.06 -17.43 2.87
N THR A 21 -2.32 -17.32 2.47
CA THR A 21 -2.84 -16.13 1.81
C THR A 21 -3.83 -15.42 2.72
N PHE A 22 -3.57 -14.15 3.02
CA PHE A 22 -4.46 -13.31 3.80
C PHE A 22 -4.75 -12.01 3.05
N ALA A 23 -6.02 -11.74 2.76
CA ALA A 23 -6.45 -10.57 1.99
C ALA A 23 -5.69 -10.36 0.66
N GLY A 24 -5.30 -11.45 -0.01
CA GLY A 24 -4.55 -11.42 -1.27
C GLY A 24 -3.04 -11.12 -1.12
N ILE A 25 -2.54 -11.08 0.11
CA ILE A 25 -1.10 -11.09 0.44
C ILE A 25 -0.70 -12.53 0.66
N GLU A 26 0.26 -13.01 -0.13
CA GLU A 26 0.93 -14.30 0.08
C GLU A 26 2.00 -14.10 1.17
N ILE A 27 1.97 -14.89 2.23
CA ILE A 27 2.87 -14.79 3.38
C ILE A 27 3.58 -16.13 3.51
N ASP A 28 4.88 -16.12 3.28
CA ASP A 28 5.74 -17.28 3.40
C ASP A 28 6.58 -17.18 4.66
N ARG A 29 6.60 -18.25 5.44
CA ARG A 29 7.46 -18.35 6.62
C ARG A 29 8.84 -18.79 6.19
N THR A 30 9.86 -18.08 6.66
CA THR A 30 11.26 -18.41 6.43
C THR A 30 11.97 -18.72 7.74
N GLU A 31 13.21 -19.22 7.64
CA GLU A 31 14.06 -19.46 8.79
C GLU A 31 14.39 -18.18 9.58
N TYR A 32 14.33 -17.01 8.94
CA TYR A 32 14.64 -15.70 9.55
C TYR A 32 13.41 -14.87 9.89
N GLY A 33 12.20 -15.27 9.49
CA GLY A 33 11.02 -14.42 9.64
C GLY A 33 9.86 -14.82 8.76
N PHE A 34 9.22 -13.81 8.18
CA PHE A 34 8.17 -13.95 7.19
C PHE A 34 8.50 -13.05 6.00
N ILE A 35 8.17 -13.51 4.81
CA ILE A 35 8.21 -12.71 3.59
C ILE A 35 6.77 -12.53 3.12
N MET A 36 6.42 -11.30 2.75
CA MET A 36 5.10 -10.96 2.22
C MET A 36 5.23 -10.63 0.73
N HIS A 37 4.33 -11.18 -0.07
CA HIS A 37 4.28 -11.00 -1.51
C HIS A 37 2.89 -10.52 -1.93
N GLN A 38 2.87 -9.54 -2.84
CA GLN A 38 1.65 -9.06 -3.51
C GLN A 38 1.80 -9.11 -5.04
N THR A 39 2.66 -9.99 -5.57
CA THR A 39 3.01 -10.05 -7.00
C THR A 39 1.78 -10.17 -7.89
N ARG A 40 0.82 -11.04 -7.53
CA ARG A 40 -0.45 -11.17 -8.27
C ARG A 40 -1.26 -9.88 -8.27
N PHE A 41 -1.32 -9.19 -7.14
CA PHE A 41 -2.03 -7.92 -7.03
C PHE A 41 -1.34 -6.84 -7.86
N ALA A 42 -0.01 -6.72 -7.75
CA ALA A 42 0.79 -5.77 -8.52
C ALA A 42 0.63 -5.95 -10.04
N ASN A 43 0.65 -7.20 -10.52
CA ASN A 43 0.49 -7.52 -11.94
C ASN A 43 -0.91 -7.17 -12.48
N ASN A 44 -1.91 -7.08 -11.60
CA ASN A 44 -3.29 -6.76 -11.98
C ASN A 44 -3.61 -5.27 -11.91
N ILE A 45 -2.69 -4.43 -11.40
CA ILE A 45 -2.91 -2.97 -11.38
C ILE A 45 -2.81 -2.42 -12.80
N LYS A 46 -3.96 -2.05 -13.34
CA LYS A 46 -4.06 -1.37 -14.63
C LYS A 46 -3.67 0.10 -14.49
N GLN A 47 -2.98 0.62 -15.51
CA GLN A 47 -2.75 2.05 -15.66
C GLN A 47 -4.07 2.81 -15.71
N LEU A 48 -4.07 3.98 -15.09
CA LEU A 48 -5.19 4.90 -15.11
C LEU A 48 -5.18 5.68 -16.43
N GLN A 49 -6.33 5.81 -17.07
CA GLN A 49 -6.46 6.64 -18.28
C GLN A 49 -6.32 8.13 -17.92
N LEU A 50 -5.83 8.95 -18.85
CA LEU A 50 -5.59 10.38 -18.62
C LEU A 50 -6.88 11.16 -18.36
N ASP A 51 -8.00 10.72 -18.93
CA ASP A 51 -9.33 11.32 -18.82
C ASP A 51 -10.14 10.77 -17.63
N CYS A 52 -9.49 10.08 -16.69
CA CYS A 52 -10.19 9.47 -15.56
C CYS A 52 -10.91 10.50 -14.68
N THR A 53 -12.03 10.06 -14.10
CA THR A 53 -12.73 10.81 -13.07
C THR A 53 -11.95 10.81 -11.75
N PHE A 54 -12.17 11.82 -10.91
CA PHE A 54 -11.61 11.86 -9.56
C PHE A 54 -11.93 10.60 -8.73
N LYS A 55 -13.12 10.00 -8.93
CA LYS A 55 -13.49 8.74 -8.27
C LYS A 55 -12.59 7.58 -8.69
N GLN A 56 -12.31 7.47 -9.99
CA GLN A 56 -11.39 6.46 -10.52
C GLN A 56 -9.97 6.69 -10.03
N TYR A 57 -9.51 7.95 -10.00
CA TYR A 57 -8.22 8.33 -9.42
C TYR A 57 -8.10 7.90 -7.96
N ARG A 58 -9.08 8.26 -7.12
CA ARG A 58 -9.09 7.88 -5.69
C ARG A 58 -9.08 6.36 -5.49
N SER A 59 -9.86 5.64 -6.30
CA SER A 59 -9.88 4.17 -6.29
C SER A 59 -8.50 3.60 -6.62
N LYS A 60 -7.86 4.10 -7.68
CA LYS A 60 -6.53 3.65 -8.11
C LYS A 60 -5.47 3.96 -7.06
N ARG A 61 -5.51 5.14 -6.44
CA ARG A 61 -4.62 5.50 -5.33
C ARG A 61 -4.78 4.53 -4.16
N GLN A 62 -6.01 4.10 -3.84
CA GLN A 62 -6.25 3.14 -2.77
C GLN A 62 -5.67 1.75 -3.11
N GLU A 63 -5.76 1.32 -4.37
CA GLU A 63 -5.09 0.10 -4.84
C GLU A 63 -3.57 0.20 -4.66
N LEU A 64 -2.96 1.32 -5.04
CA LEU A 64 -1.52 1.55 -4.84
C LEU A 64 -1.14 1.63 -3.35
N ALA A 65 -1.99 2.22 -2.51
CA ALA A 65 -1.77 2.24 -1.06
C ALA A 65 -1.76 0.83 -0.46
N TRP A 66 -2.54 -0.11 -1.01
CA TRP A 66 -2.50 -1.51 -0.59
C TRP A 66 -1.15 -2.19 -0.89
N LEU A 67 -0.48 -1.80 -1.98
CA LEU A 67 0.84 -2.34 -2.33
C LEU A 67 1.96 -1.89 -1.40
N VAL A 68 1.81 -0.76 -0.71
CA VAL A 68 2.85 -0.20 0.17
C VAL A 68 3.28 -1.21 1.25
N HIS A 69 2.41 -2.15 1.63
CA HIS A 69 2.71 -3.21 2.59
C HIS A 69 3.84 -4.16 2.15
N THR A 70 4.06 -4.33 0.84
CA THR A 70 5.19 -5.12 0.31
C THR A 70 6.16 -4.31 -0.54
N ARG A 71 5.79 -3.07 -0.91
CA ARG A 71 6.57 -2.14 -1.73
C ARG A 71 6.67 -0.78 -1.04
N PRO A 72 7.50 -0.65 0.01
CA PRO A 72 7.64 0.62 0.72
C PRO A 72 8.29 1.72 -0.14
N ASP A 73 8.97 1.35 -1.23
CA ASP A 73 9.60 2.27 -2.17
C ASP A 73 8.62 3.24 -2.85
N ILE A 74 7.35 2.84 -3.03
CA ILE A 74 6.32 3.70 -3.63
C ILE A 74 5.51 4.51 -2.61
N ALA A 75 5.83 4.41 -1.31
CA ALA A 75 5.04 5.03 -0.25
C ALA A 75 5.01 6.56 -0.37
N ALA A 76 6.13 7.17 -0.76
CA ALA A 76 6.22 8.62 -0.96
C ALA A 76 5.31 9.08 -2.10
N ASP A 77 5.31 8.36 -3.23
CA ASP A 77 4.49 8.69 -4.40
C ASP A 77 2.99 8.56 -4.09
N VAL A 78 2.60 7.53 -3.34
CA VAL A 78 1.21 7.35 -2.88
C VAL A 78 0.78 8.50 -1.97
N ASN A 79 1.67 9.00 -1.10
CA ASN A 79 1.39 10.14 -0.23
C ASN A 79 1.21 11.44 -1.03
N VAL A 80 2.05 11.68 -2.05
CA VAL A 80 1.86 12.83 -2.95
C VAL A 80 0.53 12.72 -3.69
N ALA A 81 0.22 11.54 -4.23
CA ALA A 81 -1.07 11.26 -4.86
C ALA A 81 -2.26 11.44 -3.90
N ALA A 82 -2.03 11.32 -2.60
CA ALA A 82 -3.07 11.52 -1.60
C ALA A 82 -3.47 12.99 -1.38
N GLN A 83 -2.62 13.94 -1.77
CA GLN A 83 -2.86 15.37 -1.65
C GLN A 83 -3.69 15.95 -2.80
N VAL A 84 -4.03 15.14 -3.82
CA VAL A 84 -4.91 15.58 -4.90
C VAL A 84 -6.33 15.71 -4.37
N GLU A 85 -6.77 16.95 -4.21
CA GLU A 85 -8.13 17.28 -3.81
C GLU A 85 -9.04 17.43 -5.02
N ARG A 86 -10.32 17.12 -4.82
CA ARG A 86 -11.34 17.41 -5.83
C ARG A 86 -11.49 18.93 -5.86
N HIS A 87 -11.02 19.59 -6.92
CA HIS A 87 -11.47 20.94 -7.22
C HIS A 87 -12.97 20.87 -7.55
N ILE A 88 -13.81 20.97 -6.51
CA ILE A 88 -15.16 21.46 -6.67
C ILE A 88 -14.95 22.91 -7.08
N HIS A 89 -15.27 23.28 -8.31
CA HIS A 89 -15.39 24.68 -8.69
C HIS A 89 -16.41 25.34 -7.76
N GLN A 90 -15.95 25.88 -6.63
CA GLN A 90 -16.57 27.05 -6.05
C GLN A 90 -16.08 28.20 -6.92
N GLY A 91 -17.01 29.00 -7.45
CA GLY A 91 -16.70 30.19 -8.24
C GLY A 91 -15.70 31.12 -7.53
N PRO A 92 -15.15 32.11 -8.23
CA PRO A 92 -13.98 32.84 -7.76
C PRO A 92 -14.28 33.56 -6.44
N SER A 93 -13.79 33.03 -5.32
CA SER A 93 -13.55 33.83 -4.13
C SER A 93 -12.19 34.48 -4.31
N LEU A 94 -12.21 35.72 -4.82
CA LEU A 94 -11.13 36.69 -4.65
C LEU A 94 -10.80 36.77 -3.15
N GLY A 95 -9.83 35.97 -2.73
CA GLY A 95 -9.37 35.86 -1.36
C GLY A 95 -7.86 35.73 -1.39
N ILE A 96 -7.20 36.88 -1.56
CA ILE A 96 -5.77 37.05 -1.38
C ILE A 96 -5.37 36.39 -0.07
N ARG A 97 -4.61 35.28 -0.14
CA ARG A 97 -3.88 34.73 1.00
C ARG A 97 -2.40 34.82 0.72
N THR A 98 -1.83 35.90 1.21
CA THR A 98 -0.40 36.08 1.45
C THR A 98 0.08 35.03 2.46
N GLY A 99 0.85 34.04 1.99
CA GLY A 99 1.63 33.13 2.83
C GLY A 99 3.12 33.50 2.78
N PRO A 100 3.93 33.15 3.79
CA PRO A 100 5.19 33.84 4.12
C PRO A 100 6.39 33.53 3.21
N TYR A 101 6.18 32.87 2.07
CA TYR A 101 7.25 32.52 1.13
C TYR A 101 7.18 33.40 -0.13
N ALA A 102 7.14 34.71 0.07
CA ALA A 102 7.48 35.68 -0.95
C ALA A 102 8.83 36.30 -0.58
N MET A 103 9.84 35.99 -1.38
CA MET A 103 11.23 36.51 -1.39
C MET A 103 12.25 35.88 -0.43
N SER A 104 13.16 35.10 -1.01
CA SER A 104 14.60 35.41 -0.98
C SER A 104 15.24 34.91 -2.27
#